data_AF-A0A834X3U2-F1
#
_entry.id   AF-A0A834X3U2-F1
#
_cell.length_a   1.000
_cell.length_b   1.000
_cell.length_c   1.000
_cell.angle_alpha   90.00
_cell.angle_beta   90.00
_cell.angle_gamma   90.00
#
_symmetry.space_group_name_H-M   'P 1'
#
loop_
_entity.id
_entity.type
_entity.pdbx_description
1 polymer ?
#
loop_
_entity_poly.entity_id
_entity_poly.type
_entity_poly.pdbx_seq_one_letter_code
_entity_poly.pdbx_strand_id
1 'polypeptide(L)'
;MRLIVEEGHIILTLYYVFRLEVVLLLIVYLAYGYNQGGSTMSYILLTLSSWFMALSWLFAPYLFNPSGFEWQKVVEDFRDWTNWLLYRGGIGVKGEESWEAWWDEELAHIRSIGSRIAETILSLRFFIFQYGIVYKLHLQGDDTSLTVYGLSWIVLAVLIILFKVFSFSQKISVNFQLLLRFIQGLSFMLALAGLVVAVIFTKLSVPDIFACILAFIPTGWGILSIAAAWKPVMKRVGLWKSIRSIARLYDAGMGMLIFIPIALFSWFPFVSTFQTRLMFNQAFSRGLEISLILAGNNPNTGV
;
A
#
# COMPACT_ATOMS: atom_id res chain seq x y z
N MET A 1 -10.19 -16.46 -15.06
CA MET A 1 -11.44 -15.68 -14.90
C MET A 1 -11.92 -15.62 -13.45
N ARG A 2 -12.01 -16.73 -12.71
CA ARG A 2 -12.27 -16.70 -11.24
C ARG A 2 -11.02 -16.47 -10.37
N LEU A 3 -9.85 -16.92 -10.82
CA LEU A 3 -8.61 -16.85 -10.04
C LEU A 3 -8.13 -15.42 -9.76
N ILE A 4 -8.33 -14.45 -10.65
CA ILE A 4 -7.83 -13.06 -10.44
C ILE A 4 -8.89 -12.16 -9.80
N VAL A 5 -10.17 -12.56 -9.79
CA VAL A 5 -11.19 -11.89 -8.97
C VAL A 5 -11.12 -12.44 -7.55
N GLU A 6 -11.07 -13.77 -7.35
CA GLU A 6 -10.77 -14.35 -6.02
C GLU A 6 -9.41 -13.89 -5.50
N GLU A 7 -8.36 -13.87 -6.34
CA GLU A 7 -7.07 -13.30 -5.94
C GLU A 7 -7.06 -11.77 -5.93
N GLY A 8 -7.96 -11.08 -6.63
CA GLY A 8 -8.18 -9.64 -6.59
C GLY A 8 -8.71 -9.18 -5.24
N HIS A 9 -9.57 -9.99 -4.61
CA HIS A 9 -9.96 -9.84 -3.20
C HIS A 9 -8.80 -10.15 -2.25
N ILE A 10 -7.90 -11.06 -2.63
CA ILE A 10 -6.69 -11.39 -1.88
C ILE A 10 -5.59 -10.32 -2.07
N ILE A 11 -5.59 -9.59 -3.19
CA ILE A 11 -4.61 -8.54 -3.56
C ILE A 11 -4.63 -7.36 -2.59
N LEU A 12 -5.74 -7.15 -1.89
CA LEU A 12 -5.93 -6.02 -0.96
C LEU A 12 -6.12 -6.42 0.50
N THR A 13 -6.14 -7.72 0.81
CA THR A 13 -6.19 -8.22 2.20
C THR A 13 -4.95 -7.75 2.98
N LEU A 14 -5.05 -7.66 4.31
CA LEU A 14 -3.94 -7.40 5.25
C LEU A 14 -2.59 -8.05 4.90
N TYR A 15 -2.62 -9.19 4.21
CA TYR A 15 -1.46 -9.92 3.72
C TYR A 15 -0.64 -9.20 2.63
N TYR A 16 -1.25 -8.49 1.66
CA TYR A 16 -0.48 -7.68 0.69
C TYR A 16 0.07 -6.41 1.31
N VAL A 17 -0.68 -5.77 2.20
CA VAL A 17 -0.22 -4.62 2.99
C VAL A 17 1.06 -4.98 3.72
N PHE A 18 1.08 -6.15 4.39
CA PHE A 18 2.27 -6.66 5.06
C PHE A 18 3.46 -6.92 4.10
N ARG A 19 3.20 -7.48 2.91
CA ARG A 19 4.25 -7.72 1.90
C ARG A 19 4.85 -6.42 1.38
N LEU A 20 4.02 -5.42 1.10
CA LEU A 20 4.47 -4.08 0.70
C LEU A 20 5.18 -3.34 1.84
N GLU A 21 4.76 -3.56 3.09
CA GLU A 21 5.43 -3.05 4.30
C GLU A 21 6.88 -3.56 4.40
N VAL A 22 7.13 -4.83 4.09
CA VAL A 22 8.49 -5.41 4.03
C VAL A 22 9.32 -4.81 2.89
N VAL A 23 8.75 -4.66 1.70
CA VAL A 23 9.44 -3.99 0.58
C VAL A 23 9.79 -2.55 0.93
N LEU A 24 8.87 -1.82 1.57
CA LEU A 24 9.10 -0.46 2.04
C LEU A 24 10.26 -0.40 3.06
N LEU A 25 10.31 -1.32 4.02
CA LEU A 25 11.42 -1.42 4.97
C LEU A 25 12.77 -1.61 4.26
N LEU A 26 12.82 -2.48 3.25
CA LEU A 26 14.04 -2.72 2.49
C LEU A 26 14.49 -1.49 1.70
N ILE A 27 13.54 -0.73 1.13
CA ILE A 27 13.81 0.56 0.46
C ILE A 27 14.32 1.60 1.46
N VAL A 28 13.69 1.72 2.63
CA VAL A 28 14.17 2.62 3.70
C VAL A 28 15.58 2.22 4.13
N TYR A 29 15.83 0.92 4.32
CA TYR A 29 17.15 0.41 4.69
C TYR A 29 18.19 0.64 3.59
N LEU A 30 17.83 0.55 2.29
CA LEU A 30 18.71 0.89 1.17
C LEU A 30 19.06 2.38 1.17
N ALA A 31 18.04 3.23 1.23
CA ALA A 31 18.20 4.67 1.12
C ALA A 31 18.96 5.25 2.31
N TYR A 32 18.82 4.65 3.49
CA TYR A 32 19.32 5.23 4.74
C TYR A 32 20.35 4.36 5.48
N GLY A 33 20.26 3.03 5.49
CA GLY A 33 21.23 2.15 6.15
C GLY A 33 22.65 2.20 5.55
N TYR A 34 22.80 2.75 4.35
CA TYR A 34 24.04 2.79 3.56
C TYR A 34 25.15 3.71 4.12
N ASN A 35 24.82 4.69 4.98
CA ASN A 35 25.75 5.80 5.28
C ASN A 35 26.83 5.54 6.35
N GLN A 36 26.99 4.31 6.88
CA GLN A 36 28.00 4.00 7.92
C GLN A 36 29.23 3.21 7.41
N GLY A 37 29.64 3.42 6.15
CA GLY A 37 30.96 2.94 5.67
C GLY A 37 30.99 1.53 5.06
N GLY A 38 29.82 0.92 4.79
CA GLY A 38 29.71 -0.31 4.02
C GLY A 38 29.67 -0.05 2.52
N SER A 39 30.45 -0.78 1.72
CA SER A 39 30.34 -0.76 0.26
C SER A 39 28.91 -1.13 -0.17
N THR A 40 28.42 -0.63 -1.32
CA THR A 40 27.08 -0.99 -1.86
C THR A 40 26.92 -2.50 -1.99
N MET A 41 28.02 -3.19 -2.23
CA MET A 41 28.12 -4.65 -2.26
C MET A 41 27.74 -5.29 -0.91
N SER A 42 28.15 -4.71 0.21
CA SER A 42 27.82 -5.21 1.55
C SER A 42 26.31 -5.12 1.84
N TYR A 43 25.65 -4.03 1.44
CA TYR A 43 24.19 -3.91 1.55
C TYR A 43 23.47 -4.98 0.71
N ILE A 44 23.87 -5.12 -0.56
CA ILE A 44 23.24 -6.08 -1.48
C ILE A 44 23.39 -7.49 -0.93
N LEU A 45 24.59 -7.87 -0.47
CA LEU A 45 24.84 -9.20 0.09
C LEU A 45 24.02 -9.47 1.36
N LEU A 46 23.89 -8.49 2.26
CA LEU A 46 23.13 -8.65 3.50
C LEU A 46 21.61 -8.74 3.27
N THR A 47 21.10 -8.06 2.24
CA THR A 47 19.65 -7.92 2.01
C THR A 47 19.12 -8.77 0.86
N LEU A 48 19.99 -9.44 0.10
CA LEU A 48 19.59 -10.25 -1.06
C LEU A 48 18.52 -11.28 -0.71
N SER A 49 18.69 -11.98 0.42
CA SER A 49 17.72 -12.97 0.90
C SER A 49 16.38 -12.33 1.26
N SER A 50 16.39 -11.17 1.92
CA SER A 50 15.19 -10.42 2.27
C SER A 50 14.46 -9.87 1.04
N TRP A 51 15.20 -9.37 0.04
CA TRP A 51 14.65 -8.94 -1.24
C TRP A 51 14.02 -10.10 -2.01
N PHE A 52 14.69 -11.25 -2.07
CA PHE A 52 14.14 -12.45 -2.70
C PHE A 52 12.86 -12.92 -2.00
N MET A 53 12.86 -12.95 -0.67
CA MET A 53 11.67 -13.27 0.13
C MET A 53 10.54 -12.28 -0.15
N ALA A 54 10.79 -10.97 -0.10
CA ALA A 54 9.77 -9.95 -0.31
C ALA A 54 9.17 -10.01 -1.73
N LEU A 55 10.02 -10.15 -2.75
CA LEU A 55 9.58 -10.26 -4.14
C LEU A 55 8.83 -11.57 -4.41
N SER A 56 9.32 -12.71 -3.88
CA SER A 56 8.63 -13.99 -4.03
C SER A 56 7.26 -13.94 -3.37
N TRP A 57 7.13 -13.34 -2.19
CA TRP A 57 5.84 -13.17 -1.54
C TRP A 57 4.92 -12.25 -2.33
N LEU A 58 5.41 -11.14 -2.88
CA LEU A 58 4.59 -10.19 -3.63
C LEU A 58 4.11 -10.74 -4.98
N PHE A 59 4.97 -11.47 -5.69
CA PHE A 59 4.72 -11.92 -7.06
C PHE A 59 4.44 -13.42 -7.21
N ALA A 60 4.46 -14.22 -6.14
CA ALA A 60 4.15 -15.65 -6.18
C ALA A 60 2.84 -15.96 -6.93
N PRO A 61 1.71 -15.28 -6.68
CA PRO A 61 0.46 -15.63 -7.35
C PRO A 61 0.54 -15.47 -8.88
N TYR A 62 1.28 -14.46 -9.35
CA TYR A 62 1.50 -14.22 -10.78
C TYR A 62 2.51 -15.20 -11.40
N LEU A 63 3.58 -15.52 -10.66
CA LEU A 63 4.62 -16.47 -11.10
C LEU A 63 4.10 -17.90 -11.24
N PHE A 64 3.15 -18.30 -10.39
CA PHE A 64 2.55 -19.64 -10.42
C PHE A 64 1.25 -19.72 -11.23
N ASN A 65 0.84 -18.63 -11.88
CA ASN A 65 -0.31 -18.61 -12.78
C ASN A 65 0.16 -18.64 -14.25
N PRO A 66 -0.10 -19.70 -15.05
CA PRO A 66 0.42 -19.84 -16.42
C PRO A 66 0.04 -18.72 -17.38
N SER A 67 -1.02 -17.96 -17.10
CA SER A 67 -1.41 -16.78 -17.88
C SER A 67 -0.99 -15.45 -17.24
N GLY A 68 -0.26 -15.48 -16.14
CA GLY A 68 0.06 -14.32 -15.30
C GLY A 68 0.93 -13.27 -15.99
N PHE A 69 1.72 -13.67 -17.00
CA PHE A 69 2.52 -12.75 -17.83
C PHE A 69 2.07 -12.72 -19.29
N GLU A 70 0.86 -13.18 -19.61
CA GLU A 70 0.29 -13.03 -20.95
C GLU A 70 -0.29 -11.62 -21.11
N TRP A 71 0.27 -10.81 -22.02
CA TRP A 71 -0.12 -9.40 -22.18
C TRP A 71 -1.64 -9.18 -22.30
N GLN A 72 -2.31 -9.96 -23.15
CA GLN A 72 -3.76 -9.83 -23.34
C GLN A 72 -4.54 -10.08 -22.05
N LYS A 73 -4.09 -11.05 -21.24
CA LYS A 73 -4.70 -11.37 -19.95
C LYS A 73 -4.43 -10.27 -18.92
N VAL A 74 -3.20 -9.81 -18.81
CA VAL A 74 -2.83 -8.70 -17.92
C VAL A 74 -3.65 -7.45 -18.21
N VAL A 75 -3.90 -7.12 -19.49
CA VAL A 75 -4.74 -5.98 -19.88
C VAL A 75 -6.22 -6.20 -19.52
N GLU A 76 -6.73 -7.41 -19.72
CA GLU A 76 -8.08 -7.81 -19.31
C GLU A 76 -8.26 -7.70 -17.79
N ASP A 77 -7.33 -8.26 -17.02
CA ASP A 77 -7.32 -8.24 -15.56
C ASP A 77 -7.20 -6.82 -15.00
N PHE A 78 -6.36 -5.98 -15.61
CA PHE A 78 -6.24 -4.58 -15.23
C PHE A 78 -7.54 -3.80 -15.45
N ARG A 79 -8.22 -4.05 -16.57
CA ARG A 79 -9.51 -3.43 -16.88
C ARG A 79 -10.59 -3.87 -15.89
N ASP A 80 -10.65 -5.17 -15.59
CA ASP A 80 -11.64 -5.73 -14.68
C ASP A 80 -11.41 -5.23 -13.25
N TRP A 81 -10.16 -5.18 -12.79
CA TRP A 81 -9.77 -4.56 -11.52
C TRP A 81 -10.16 -3.08 -11.45
N THR A 82 -9.88 -2.32 -12.52
CA THR A 82 -10.23 -0.88 -12.58
C THR A 82 -11.74 -0.69 -12.51
N ASN A 83 -12.51 -1.51 -13.23
CA ASN A 83 -13.97 -1.47 -13.21
C ASN A 83 -14.49 -1.80 -11.81
N TRP A 84 -14.01 -2.86 -11.17
CA TRP A 84 -14.37 -3.26 -9.81
C TRP A 84 -14.07 -2.18 -8.77
N LEU A 85 -12.90 -1.53 -8.87
CA LEU A 85 -12.47 -0.45 -7.98
C LEU A 85 -13.36 0.79 -8.09
N LEU A 86 -13.79 1.13 -9.31
CA LEU A 86 -14.58 2.32 -9.61
C LEU A 86 -16.10 2.07 -9.54
N TYR A 87 -16.54 0.82 -9.53
CA TYR A 87 -17.95 0.45 -9.50
C TYR A 87 -18.61 0.97 -8.21
N ARG A 88 -19.57 1.89 -8.38
CA ARG A 88 -20.39 2.42 -7.29
C ARG A 88 -21.48 1.40 -7.00
N GLY A 89 -21.25 0.55 -6.01
CA GLY A 89 -22.17 -0.51 -5.61
C GLY A 89 -23.58 -0.01 -5.23
N GLY A 90 -24.51 -0.96 -5.14
CA GLY A 90 -25.88 -0.81 -4.64
C GLY A 90 -26.12 -1.65 -3.39
N ILE A 91 -27.35 -1.62 -2.85
CA ILE A 91 -27.71 -2.44 -1.68
C ILE A 91 -27.69 -3.92 -2.08
N GLY A 92 -26.89 -4.74 -1.40
CA GLY A 92 -26.80 -6.19 -1.63
C GLY A 92 -25.78 -6.64 -2.68
N VAL A 93 -24.94 -5.72 -3.18
CA VAL A 93 -23.81 -6.08 -4.06
C VAL A 93 -22.75 -6.82 -3.25
N LYS A 94 -22.22 -7.92 -3.79
CA LYS A 94 -21.16 -8.73 -3.16
C LYS A 94 -19.79 -8.08 -3.31
N GLY A 95 -18.85 -8.42 -2.42
CA GLY A 95 -17.46 -8.02 -2.53
C GLY A 95 -16.84 -8.30 -3.91
N GLU A 96 -17.25 -9.38 -4.57
CA GLU A 96 -16.85 -9.77 -5.94
C GLU A 96 -17.09 -8.71 -7.01
N GLU A 97 -18.11 -7.88 -6.84
CA GLU A 97 -18.55 -6.94 -7.87
C GLU A 97 -18.15 -5.50 -7.56
N SER A 98 -17.88 -5.17 -6.29
CA SER A 98 -17.53 -3.81 -5.89
C SER A 98 -16.48 -3.77 -4.78
N TRP A 99 -15.46 -2.95 -4.99
CA TRP A 99 -14.49 -2.61 -3.94
C TRP A 99 -15.16 -2.06 -2.68
N GLU A 100 -16.26 -1.30 -2.81
CA GLU A 100 -16.96 -0.76 -1.64
C GLU A 100 -17.62 -1.85 -0.79
N ALA A 101 -18.22 -2.85 -1.43
CA ALA A 101 -18.80 -3.99 -0.74
C ALA A 101 -17.71 -4.84 -0.08
N TRP A 102 -16.62 -5.11 -0.82
CA TRP A 102 -15.47 -5.84 -0.30
C TRP A 102 -14.83 -5.14 0.91
N TRP A 103 -14.64 -3.81 0.85
CA TRP A 103 -14.09 -3.04 1.97
C TRP A 103 -15.01 -3.06 3.20
N ASP A 104 -16.32 -3.04 3.00
CA ASP A 104 -17.28 -3.14 4.10
C ASP A 104 -17.35 -4.57 4.69
N GLU A 105 -17.16 -5.62 3.87
CA GLU A 105 -17.00 -7.02 4.28
C GLU A 105 -15.68 -7.24 5.06
N GLU A 106 -14.57 -6.71 4.56
CA GLU A 106 -13.25 -6.78 5.20
C GLU A 106 -13.30 -6.15 6.59
N LEU A 107 -13.94 -4.99 6.75
CA LEU A 107 -14.10 -4.35 8.06
C LEU A 107 -15.18 -4.99 8.95
N ALA A 108 -15.94 -5.96 8.46
CA ALA A 108 -17.07 -6.53 9.18
C ALA A 108 -16.66 -7.34 10.42
N HIS A 109 -15.40 -7.78 10.51
CA HIS A 109 -14.86 -8.46 11.71
C HIS A 109 -14.60 -7.48 12.87
N ILE A 110 -14.43 -6.18 12.60
CA ILE A 110 -14.12 -5.14 13.59
C ILE A 110 -15.41 -4.63 14.26
N ARG A 111 -16.11 -5.49 15.00
CA ARG A 111 -17.37 -5.13 15.69
C ARG A 111 -17.17 -4.73 17.14
N SER A 112 -16.40 -5.53 17.89
CA SER A 112 -16.24 -5.38 19.34
C SER A 112 -15.27 -4.24 19.68
N ILE A 113 -15.37 -3.70 20.89
CA ILE A 113 -14.42 -2.68 21.37
C ILE A 113 -13.01 -3.27 21.46
N GLY A 114 -12.88 -4.54 21.87
CA GLY A 114 -11.61 -5.24 21.92
C GLY A 114 -10.94 -5.36 20.55
N SER A 115 -11.67 -5.73 19.49
CA SER A 115 -11.09 -5.79 18.15
C SER A 115 -10.69 -4.41 17.62
N ARG A 116 -11.44 -3.35 17.94
CA ARG A 116 -11.05 -1.97 17.59
C ARG A 116 -9.76 -1.53 18.28
N ILE A 117 -9.60 -1.86 19.56
CA ILE A 117 -8.38 -1.56 20.31
C ILE A 117 -7.21 -2.37 19.75
N ALA A 118 -7.41 -3.67 19.49
CA ALA A 118 -6.38 -4.52 18.89
C ALA A 118 -5.92 -3.98 17.53
N GLU A 119 -6.85 -3.61 16.64
CA GLU A 119 -6.54 -3.00 15.35
C GLU A 119 -5.84 -1.66 15.50
N THR A 120 -6.24 -0.84 16.48
CA THR A 120 -5.54 0.41 16.79
C THR A 120 -4.10 0.14 17.20
N ILE A 121 -3.86 -0.82 18.11
CA ILE A 121 -2.52 -1.20 18.57
C ILE A 121 -1.68 -1.77 17.42
N LEU A 122 -2.23 -2.65 16.60
CA LEU A 122 -1.55 -3.21 15.44
C LEU A 122 -1.20 -2.12 14.41
N SER A 123 -2.09 -1.14 14.22
CA SER A 123 -1.86 0.00 13.31
C SER A 123 -0.78 0.95 13.83
N LEU A 124 -0.46 0.94 15.13
CA LEU A 124 0.61 1.79 15.67
C LEU A 124 1.98 1.45 15.05
N ARG A 125 2.15 0.23 14.54
CA ARG A 125 3.41 -0.20 13.89
C ARG A 125 3.79 0.67 12.71
N PHE A 126 2.82 1.23 11.99
CA PHE A 126 3.10 2.06 10.82
C PHE A 126 3.80 3.39 11.18
N PHE A 127 3.62 3.88 12.42
CA PHE A 127 4.32 5.09 12.88
C PHE A 127 5.80 4.83 13.21
N ILE A 128 6.20 3.56 13.38
CA ILE A 128 7.62 3.19 13.59
C ILE A 128 8.44 3.56 12.35
N PHE A 129 7.87 3.48 11.15
CA PHE A 129 8.54 3.90 9.90
C PHE A 129 8.90 5.39 9.92
N GLN A 130 7.93 6.24 10.29
CA GLN A 130 8.14 7.67 10.39
C GLN A 130 9.17 8.01 11.46
N TYR A 131 9.10 7.34 12.62
CA TYR A 131 10.10 7.47 13.68
C TYR A 131 11.50 7.08 13.20
N GLY A 132 11.64 5.92 12.53
CA GLY A 132 12.93 5.40 12.07
C GLY A 132 13.60 6.30 11.03
N ILE A 133 12.83 6.86 10.08
CA ILE A 133 13.36 7.78 9.05
C ILE A 133 13.82 9.08 9.69
N VAL A 134 13.02 9.66 10.59
CA VAL A 134 13.35 10.90 11.30
C VAL A 134 14.56 10.72 12.23
N TYR A 135 14.62 9.60 12.95
CA TYR A 135 15.74 9.28 13.81
C TYR A 135 17.04 9.13 13.01
N LYS A 136 16.99 8.53 11.83
CA LYS A 136 18.17 8.43 10.97
C LYS A 136 18.60 9.80 10.42
N LEU A 137 17.65 10.66 10.05
CA LEU A 137 17.96 12.05 9.67
C LEU A 137 18.67 12.80 10.82
N HIS A 138 18.36 12.49 12.08
CA HIS A 138 19.07 13.06 13.24
C HIS A 138 20.54 12.67 13.32
N LEU A 139 20.91 11.43 12.97
CA LEU A 139 22.31 10.99 12.98
C LEU A 139 23.18 11.70 11.92
N GLN A 140 22.55 12.40 10.97
CA GLN A 140 23.25 13.10 9.89
C GLN A 140 23.29 14.64 10.06
N GLY A 141 22.66 15.20 11.11
CA GLY A 141 22.66 16.64 11.36
C GLY A 141 22.39 17.02 12.82
N ASP A 142 23.11 18.03 13.31
CA ASP A 142 22.99 18.56 14.67
C ASP A 142 21.55 18.97 15.04
N ASP A 143 21.11 18.51 16.23
CA ASP A 143 20.06 19.04 17.11
C ASP A 143 18.66 19.45 16.59
N THR A 144 18.29 19.23 15.32
CA THR A 144 16.96 19.64 14.78
C THR A 144 15.98 18.50 14.47
N SER A 145 16.12 17.31 15.06
CA SER A 145 15.31 16.14 14.68
C SER A 145 13.86 16.19 15.19
N LEU A 146 13.64 16.61 16.45
CA LEU A 146 12.32 16.68 17.04
C LEU A 146 11.47 17.80 16.41
N THR A 147 12.10 18.92 16.04
CA THR A 147 11.44 20.05 15.37
C THR A 147 11.03 19.67 13.96
N VAL A 148 11.89 18.99 13.19
CA VAL A 148 11.54 18.46 11.86
C VAL A 148 10.44 17.41 11.94
N TYR A 149 10.44 16.55 12.97
CA TYR A 149 9.34 15.62 13.23
C TYR A 149 8.03 16.36 13.45
N GLY A 150 7.99 17.31 14.39
CA GLY A 150 6.80 18.13 14.67
C GLY A 150 6.29 18.88 13.44
N LEU A 151 7.21 19.48 12.66
CA LEU A 151 6.87 20.14 11.40
C LEU A 151 6.27 19.17 10.37
N SER A 152 6.79 17.95 10.26
CA SER A 152 6.24 16.93 9.36
C SER A 152 4.78 16.57 9.71
N TRP A 153 4.45 16.50 10.99
CA TRP A 153 3.08 16.28 11.46
C TRP A 153 2.16 17.47 11.23
N ILE A 154 2.68 18.70 11.34
CA ILE A 154 1.95 19.91 10.99
C ILE A 154 1.64 19.92 9.48
N VAL A 155 2.61 19.61 8.62
CA VAL A 155 2.40 19.49 7.17
C VAL A 155 1.35 18.43 6.86
N LEU A 156 1.42 17.26 7.51
CA LEU A 156 0.42 16.20 7.35
C LEU A 156 -0.97 16.64 7.81
N ALA A 157 -1.08 17.35 8.93
CA ALA A 157 -2.35 17.91 9.41
C ALA A 157 -2.93 18.94 8.42
N VAL A 158 -2.08 19.82 7.85
CA VAL A 158 -2.47 20.77 6.81
C VAL A 158 -2.97 20.04 5.56
N LEU A 159 -2.28 18.99 5.10
CA LEU A 159 -2.71 18.17 3.97
C LEU A 159 -4.08 17.50 4.21
N ILE A 160 -4.33 17.00 5.42
CA ILE A 160 -5.63 16.42 5.79
C ILE A 160 -6.73 17.49 5.78
N ILE A 161 -6.46 18.69 6.29
CA ILE A 161 -7.41 19.81 6.29
C ILE A 161 -7.72 20.23 4.84
N LEU A 162 -6.70 20.36 3.98
CA LEU A 162 -6.91 20.64 2.56
C LEU A 162 -7.80 19.59 1.91
N PHE A 163 -7.47 18.31 2.08
CA PHE A 163 -8.27 17.23 1.50
C PHE A 163 -9.74 17.32 1.95
N LYS A 164 -9.99 17.67 3.21
CA LYS A 164 -11.35 17.90 3.73
C LYS A 164 -12.04 19.08 3.05
N VAL A 165 -11.35 20.21 2.86
CA VAL A 165 -11.87 21.41 2.17
C VAL A 165 -12.22 21.11 0.71
N PHE A 166 -11.38 20.34 0.02
CA PHE A 166 -11.64 19.88 -1.34
C PHE A 166 -12.80 18.88 -1.42
N SER A 167 -12.90 17.96 -0.45
CA SER A 167 -13.97 16.97 -0.39
C SER A 167 -15.34 17.56 -0.03
N PHE A 168 -15.40 18.73 0.61
CA PHE A 168 -16.66 19.36 1.05
C PHE A 168 -17.46 20.04 -0.10
N SER A 169 -16.95 20.02 -1.33
CA SER A 169 -17.50 20.76 -2.47
C SER A 169 -18.86 20.31 -2.99
N GLN A 170 -19.32 19.10 -2.66
CA GLN A 170 -20.36 18.41 -3.44
C GLN A 170 -21.79 18.60 -2.91
N LYS A 171 -22.02 19.39 -1.85
CA LYS A 171 -23.32 19.44 -1.15
C LYS A 171 -23.99 20.81 -1.02
N ILE A 172 -23.35 21.89 -1.45
CA ILE A 172 -23.91 23.23 -1.31
C ILE A 172 -24.48 23.67 -2.66
N SER A 173 -25.64 24.34 -2.61
CA SER A 173 -26.40 24.82 -3.76
C SER A 173 -25.51 25.52 -4.80
N VAL A 174 -25.92 25.41 -6.07
CA VAL A 174 -25.19 25.89 -7.26
C VAL A 174 -24.64 27.32 -7.10
N ASN A 175 -25.32 28.17 -6.33
CA ASN A 175 -24.93 29.55 -6.05
C ASN A 175 -23.61 29.73 -5.29
N PHE A 176 -23.20 28.77 -4.44
CA PHE A 176 -21.94 28.88 -3.69
C PHE A 176 -20.79 28.05 -4.27
N GLN A 177 -21.01 27.33 -5.37
CA GLN A 177 -19.96 26.50 -5.98
C GLN A 177 -18.74 27.31 -6.40
N LEU A 178 -18.94 28.53 -6.92
CA LEU A 178 -17.84 29.40 -7.33
C LEU A 178 -17.04 29.90 -6.13
N LEU A 179 -17.71 30.32 -5.05
CA LEU A 179 -17.08 30.74 -3.80
C LEU A 179 -16.31 29.59 -3.14
N LEU A 180 -16.87 28.37 -3.15
CA LEU A 180 -16.20 27.18 -2.62
C LEU A 180 -14.96 26.78 -3.45
N ARG A 181 -15.05 26.84 -4.78
CA ARG A 181 -13.89 26.62 -5.66
C ARG A 181 -12.82 27.68 -5.45
N PHE A 182 -13.21 28.92 -5.21
CA PHE A 182 -12.28 30.00 -4.88
C PHE A 182 -11.59 29.76 -3.53
N ILE A 183 -12.35 29.40 -2.48
CA ILE A 183 -11.79 29.06 -1.17
C ILE A 183 -10.86 27.84 -1.26
N GLN A 184 -11.22 26.82 -2.05
CA GLN A 184 -10.36 25.67 -2.34
C GLN A 184 -9.06 26.09 -3.02
N GLY A 185 -9.14 26.90 -4.08
CA GLY A 185 -7.97 27.43 -4.77
C GLY A 185 -7.08 28.26 -3.85
N LEU A 186 -7.67 29.15 -3.03
CA LEU A 186 -6.93 29.95 -2.06
C LEU A 186 -6.27 29.07 -0.99
N SER A 187 -7.00 28.08 -0.47
CA SER A 187 -6.45 27.14 0.53
C SER A 187 -5.29 26.33 -0.03
N PHE A 188 -5.38 25.89 -1.29
CA PHE A 188 -4.30 25.20 -1.98
C PHE A 188 -3.07 26.10 -2.18
N MET A 189 -3.27 27.35 -2.61
CA MET A 189 -2.18 28.31 -2.78
C MET A 189 -1.51 28.64 -1.44
N LEU A 190 -2.28 28.81 -0.36
CA LEU A 190 -1.75 29.03 0.98
C LEU A 190 -0.95 27.83 1.49
N ALA A 191 -1.43 26.61 1.25
CA ALA A 191 -0.69 25.42 1.63
C ALA A 191 0.59 25.23 0.80
N LEU A 192 0.54 25.51 -0.50
CA LEU A 192 1.71 25.48 -1.37
C LEU A 192 2.74 26.52 -0.94
N ALA A 193 2.31 27.75 -0.65
CA ALA A 193 3.17 28.79 -0.11
C ALA A 193 3.76 28.39 1.24
N GLY A 194 2.96 27.82 2.16
CA GLY A 194 3.43 27.30 3.44
C GLY A 194 4.47 26.19 3.30
N LEU A 195 4.27 25.27 2.35
CA LEU A 195 5.22 24.21 2.02
C LEU A 195 6.54 24.82 1.49
N VAL A 196 6.46 25.76 0.54
CA VAL A 196 7.63 26.43 -0.05
C VAL A 196 8.42 27.18 1.02
N VAL A 197 7.73 27.92 1.90
CA VAL A 197 8.34 28.61 3.03
C VAL A 197 9.02 27.61 3.96
N ALA A 198 8.34 26.52 4.34
CA ALA A 198 8.93 25.47 5.18
C ALA A 198 10.21 24.91 4.54
N VAL A 199 10.20 24.63 3.23
CA VAL A 199 11.36 24.13 2.46
C VAL A 199 12.49 25.15 2.31
N ILE A 200 12.20 26.46 2.31
CA ILE A 200 13.25 27.49 2.27
C ILE A 200 13.90 27.64 3.65
N PHE A 201 13.09 27.60 4.72
CA PHE A 201 13.57 27.77 6.09
C PHE A 201 14.27 26.52 6.63
N THR A 202 13.92 25.33 6.13
CA THR A 202 14.67 24.10 6.42
C THR A 202 15.66 23.82 5.30
N LYS A 203 16.92 23.54 5.61
CA LYS A 203 17.93 23.14 4.61
C LYS A 203 17.68 21.71 4.09
N LEU A 204 16.50 21.45 3.54
CA LEU A 204 16.09 20.12 3.08
C LEU A 204 16.81 19.77 1.78
N SER A 205 17.54 18.66 1.81
CA SER A 205 18.12 18.08 0.61
C SER A 205 17.07 17.28 -0.18
N VAL A 206 17.32 17.03 -1.46
CA VAL A 206 16.45 16.21 -2.30
C VAL A 206 16.19 14.81 -1.70
N PRO A 207 17.19 14.09 -1.15
CA PRO A 207 16.96 12.82 -0.46
C PRO A 207 16.04 12.96 0.76
N ASP A 208 16.08 14.07 1.49
CA ASP A 208 15.25 14.30 2.67
C ASP A 208 13.77 14.45 2.29
N ILE A 209 13.50 15.05 1.13
CA ILE A 209 12.14 15.13 0.56
C ILE A 209 11.63 13.72 0.22
N PHE A 210 12.46 12.89 -0.42
CA PHE A 210 12.12 11.50 -0.68
C PHE A 210 11.90 10.72 0.62
N ALA A 211 12.67 10.98 1.68
CA ALA A 211 12.50 10.43 3.02
C ALA A 211 11.10 10.72 3.57
N CYS A 212 10.70 11.99 3.53
CA CYS A 212 9.41 12.43 4.03
C CYS A 212 8.27 11.76 3.28
N ILE A 213 8.33 11.68 1.95
CA ILE A 213 7.32 10.97 1.15
C ILE A 213 7.23 9.50 1.57
N LEU A 214 8.39 8.84 1.68
CA LEU A 214 8.47 7.43 2.06
C LEU A 214 7.97 7.16 3.49
N ALA A 215 8.13 8.14 4.40
CA ALA A 215 7.59 8.11 5.75
C ALA A 215 6.08 8.34 5.80
N PHE A 216 5.55 9.24 4.95
CA PHE A 216 4.14 9.58 4.98
C PHE A 216 3.22 8.52 4.37
N ILE A 217 3.71 7.70 3.43
CA ILE A 217 2.94 6.58 2.87
C ILE A 217 2.46 5.61 3.98
N PRO A 218 3.35 5.01 4.81
CA PRO A 218 2.93 4.12 5.88
C PRO A 218 2.17 4.87 6.98
N THR A 219 2.56 6.09 7.34
CA THR A 219 1.83 6.89 8.34
C THR A 219 0.39 7.15 7.92
N GLY A 220 0.16 7.51 6.66
CA GLY A 220 -1.17 7.76 6.13
C GLY A 220 -2.02 6.49 6.09
N TRP A 221 -1.41 5.35 5.76
CA TRP A 221 -2.06 4.05 5.89
C TRP A 221 -2.43 3.73 7.35
N GLY A 222 -1.52 3.94 8.31
CA GLY A 222 -1.79 3.75 9.75
C GLY A 222 -2.93 4.62 10.27
N ILE A 223 -2.98 5.89 9.87
CA ILE A 223 -4.10 6.80 10.21
C ILE A 223 -5.41 6.28 9.61
N LEU A 224 -5.37 5.80 8.36
CA LEU A 224 -6.54 5.23 7.69
C LEU A 224 -7.04 3.96 8.41
N SER A 225 -6.15 3.06 8.80
CA SER A 225 -6.48 1.84 9.55
C SER A 225 -7.12 2.15 10.90
N ILE A 226 -6.59 3.13 11.64
CA ILE A 226 -7.21 3.61 12.89
C ILE A 226 -8.59 4.21 12.60
N ALA A 227 -8.72 5.06 11.58
CA ALA A 227 -10.00 5.66 11.21
C ALA A 227 -11.03 4.59 10.80
N ALA A 228 -10.60 3.53 10.13
CA ALA A 228 -11.43 2.39 9.74
C ALA A 228 -11.89 1.57 10.95
N ALA A 229 -10.99 1.31 11.92
CA ALA A 229 -11.36 0.63 13.17
C ALA A 229 -12.43 1.39 13.96
N TRP A 230 -12.37 2.73 13.94
CA TRP A 230 -13.34 3.61 14.61
C TRP A 230 -14.49 4.08 13.69
N LYS A 231 -14.87 3.24 12.71
CA LYS A 231 -15.97 3.48 11.75
C LYS A 231 -17.23 4.14 12.33
N PRO A 232 -17.80 3.70 13.48
CA PRO A 232 -19.00 4.35 14.04
C PRO A 232 -18.78 5.81 14.43
N VAL A 233 -17.61 6.14 14.99
CA VAL A 233 -17.26 7.51 15.36
C VAL A 233 -17.07 8.35 14.10
N MET A 234 -16.36 7.82 13.11
CA MET A 234 -16.14 8.50 11.83
C MET A 234 -17.42 8.73 11.04
N LYS A 235 -18.42 7.82 11.16
CA LYS A 235 -19.77 8.02 10.61
C LYS A 235 -20.52 9.14 11.34
N ARG A 236 -20.44 9.23 12.67
CA ARG A 236 -21.06 10.32 13.45
C ARG A 236 -20.49 11.69 13.11
N VAL A 237 -19.17 11.79 12.89
CA VAL A 237 -18.49 13.04 12.49
C VAL A 237 -18.69 13.36 11.00
N GLY A 238 -19.25 12.43 10.21
CA GLY A 238 -19.50 12.61 8.78
C GLY A 238 -18.28 12.45 7.88
N LEU A 239 -17.15 11.98 8.43
CA LEU A 239 -15.88 11.80 7.69
C LEU A 239 -15.80 10.47 6.93
N TRP A 240 -16.72 9.54 7.18
CA TRP A 240 -16.68 8.20 6.60
C TRP A 240 -16.58 8.18 5.06
N LYS A 241 -17.26 9.10 4.37
CA LYS A 241 -17.18 9.20 2.91
C LYS A 241 -15.78 9.59 2.42
N SER A 242 -15.13 10.52 3.13
CA SER A 242 -13.76 10.95 2.80
C SER A 242 -12.76 9.84 3.10
N ILE A 243 -12.86 9.18 4.26
CA ILE A 243 -12.02 8.03 4.63
C ILE A 243 -12.13 6.93 3.57
N ARG A 244 -13.35 6.58 3.16
CA ARG A 244 -13.57 5.59 2.09
C ARG A 244 -12.93 6.00 0.78
N SER A 245 -13.01 7.28 0.40
CA SER A 245 -12.37 7.75 -0.83
C SER A 245 -10.84 7.69 -0.75
N ILE A 246 -10.26 8.00 0.41
CA ILE A 246 -8.81 7.91 0.64
C ILE A 246 -8.38 6.44 0.63
N ALA A 247 -9.11 5.55 1.30
CA ALA A 247 -8.85 4.10 1.28
C ALA A 247 -8.81 3.56 -0.15
N ARG A 248 -9.79 3.92 -0.97
CA ARG A 248 -9.81 3.53 -2.39
C ARG A 248 -8.58 4.02 -3.14
N LEU A 249 -8.10 5.23 -2.85
CA LEU A 249 -6.91 5.78 -3.49
C LEU A 249 -5.63 5.04 -3.05
N TYR A 250 -5.52 4.68 -1.78
CA TYR A 250 -4.40 3.86 -1.29
C TYR A 250 -4.41 2.48 -1.95
N ASP A 251 -5.56 1.81 -1.99
CA ASP A 251 -5.72 0.51 -2.64
C ASP A 251 -5.47 0.59 -4.16
N ALA A 252 -5.90 1.68 -4.81
CA ALA A 252 -5.57 1.96 -6.21
C ALA A 252 -4.06 2.07 -6.40
N GLY A 253 -3.38 2.84 -5.54
CA GLY A 253 -1.93 3.02 -5.59
C GLY A 253 -1.17 1.70 -5.38
N MET A 254 -1.55 0.91 -4.39
CA MET A 254 -0.96 -0.41 -4.12
C MET A 254 -1.19 -1.37 -5.29
N GLY A 255 -2.41 -1.41 -5.85
CA GLY A 255 -2.71 -2.19 -7.05
C GLY A 255 -1.84 -1.78 -8.24
N MET A 256 -1.72 -0.48 -8.52
CA MET A 256 -0.85 0.04 -9.59
C MET A 256 0.62 -0.35 -9.41
N LEU A 257 1.14 -0.28 -8.17
CA LEU A 257 2.51 -0.69 -7.86
C LEU A 257 2.78 -2.17 -8.19
N ILE A 258 1.76 -3.03 -8.10
CA ILE A 258 1.85 -4.45 -8.46
C ILE A 258 1.68 -4.63 -9.97
N PHE A 259 0.69 -3.98 -10.59
CA PHE A 259 0.40 -4.10 -12.01
C PHE A 259 1.52 -3.56 -12.92
N ILE A 260 2.21 -2.48 -12.54
CA ILE A 260 3.26 -1.87 -13.37
C ILE A 260 4.40 -2.87 -13.67
N PRO A 261 5.06 -3.49 -12.67
CA PRO A 261 6.07 -4.52 -12.93
C PRO A 261 5.54 -5.68 -13.77
N ILE A 262 4.32 -6.14 -13.51
CA ILE A 262 3.73 -7.28 -14.24
C ILE A 262 3.50 -6.93 -15.70
N ALA A 263 2.96 -5.73 -15.99
CA ALA A 263 2.76 -5.22 -17.33
C ALA A 263 4.08 -5.05 -18.08
N LEU A 264 5.13 -4.57 -17.40
CA LEU A 264 6.47 -4.47 -17.98
C LEU A 264 7.04 -5.85 -18.33
N PHE A 265 6.88 -6.85 -17.45
CA PHE A 265 7.35 -8.21 -17.72
C PHE A 265 6.52 -8.93 -18.78
N SER A 266 5.21 -8.72 -18.82
CA SER A 266 4.33 -9.35 -19.83
C SER A 266 4.50 -8.77 -21.22
N TRP A 267 5.04 -7.55 -21.34
CA TRP A 267 5.45 -6.97 -22.61
C TRP A 267 6.56 -7.79 -23.30
N PHE A 268 7.41 -8.47 -22.51
CA PHE A 268 8.49 -9.27 -23.06
C PHE A 268 8.00 -10.69 -23.42
N PRO A 269 8.01 -11.08 -24.71
CA PRO A 269 7.42 -12.34 -25.16
C PRO A 269 8.14 -13.59 -24.63
N PHE A 270 9.38 -13.46 -24.17
CA PHE A 270 10.14 -14.58 -23.60
C PHE A 270 9.70 -14.92 -22.17
N VAL A 271 9.13 -13.97 -21.41
CA VAL A 271 8.83 -14.15 -19.99
C VAL A 271 7.72 -15.18 -19.78
N SER A 272 6.63 -15.09 -20.55
CA SER A 272 5.56 -16.08 -20.52
C SER A 272 6.06 -17.47 -20.88
N THR A 273 6.89 -17.57 -21.94
CA THR A 273 7.50 -18.84 -22.36
C THR A 273 8.41 -19.43 -21.28
N PHE A 274 9.23 -18.59 -20.64
CA PHE A 274 10.11 -19.00 -19.55
C PHE A 274 9.31 -19.51 -18.35
N GLN A 275 8.26 -18.78 -17.95
CA GLN A 275 7.37 -19.14 -16.85
C GLN A 275 6.69 -20.50 -17.07
N THR A 276 6.06 -20.71 -18.24
CA THR A 276 5.39 -21.98 -18.55
C THR A 276 6.39 -23.13 -18.58
N ARG A 277 7.60 -22.91 -19.13
CA ARG A 277 8.68 -23.92 -19.10
C ARG A 277 9.17 -24.20 -17.69
N LEU A 278 9.20 -23.23 -16.80
CA LEU A 278 9.55 -23.43 -15.39
C LEU A 278 8.52 -24.30 -14.68
N MET A 279 7.23 -23.99 -14.83
CA MET A 279 6.14 -24.70 -14.15
C MET A 279 5.89 -26.10 -14.71
N PHE A 280 6.02 -26.28 -16.03
CA PHE A 280 5.74 -27.54 -16.71
C PHE A 280 7.01 -28.24 -17.22
N ASN A 281 8.17 -27.93 -16.63
CA ASN A 281 9.38 -28.69 -16.93
C ASN A 281 9.18 -30.14 -16.47
N GLN A 282 9.51 -31.12 -17.32
CA GLN A 282 9.47 -32.54 -16.95
C GLN A 282 10.27 -32.86 -15.68
N ALA A 283 11.33 -32.09 -15.40
CA ALA A 283 12.11 -32.21 -14.17
C ALA A 283 11.34 -31.78 -12.90
N PHE A 284 10.48 -30.76 -13.00
CA PHE A 284 9.69 -30.25 -11.88
C PHE A 284 8.47 -31.16 -11.61
N SER A 285 7.82 -31.66 -12.67
CA SER A 285 6.70 -32.60 -12.54
C SER A 285 7.10 -33.93 -11.89
N ARG A 286 8.28 -34.49 -12.24
CA ARG A 286 8.82 -35.69 -11.58
C ARG A 286 9.18 -35.44 -10.11
N GLY A 287 9.70 -34.27 -9.77
CA GLY A 287 10.01 -33.89 -8.38
C GLY A 287 8.75 -33.79 -7.50
N LEU A 288 7.66 -33.23 -8.04
CA LEU A 288 6.36 -33.15 -7.38
C LEU A 288 5.76 -34.54 -7.14
N GLU A 289 5.76 -35.43 -8.13
CA GLU A 289 5.29 -36.81 -7.98
C GLU A 289 6.07 -37.57 -6.89
N ILE A 290 7.40 -37.44 -6.86
CA ILE A 290 8.26 -38.06 -5.84
C ILE A 290 7.95 -37.49 -4.44
N SER A 291 7.75 -36.17 -4.33
CA SER A 291 7.40 -35.53 -3.05
C SER A 291 6.02 -35.93 -2.54
N LEU A 292 5.05 -36.15 -3.44
CA LEU A 292 3.71 -36.63 -3.11
C LEU A 292 3.73 -38.09 -2.66
N ILE A 293 4.55 -38.93 -3.29
CA ILE A 293 4.76 -40.34 -2.89
C ILE A 293 5.45 -40.40 -1.52
N LEU A 294 6.44 -39.54 -1.26
CA LEU A 294 7.13 -39.46 0.04
C LEU A 294 6.24 -38.88 1.15
N ALA A 295 5.44 -37.85 0.86
CA ALA A 295 4.51 -37.24 1.81
C ALA A 295 3.28 -38.12 2.07
N GLY A 296 2.81 -38.86 1.06
CA GLY A 296 1.76 -39.88 1.19
C GLY A 296 2.21 -41.15 1.93
N ASN A 297 3.51 -41.31 2.18
CA ASN A 297 4.08 -42.41 2.95
C ASN A 297 4.42 -42.02 4.40
N ASN A 298 3.77 -41.00 4.96
CA ASN A 298 3.62 -40.86 6.41
C ASN A 298 2.31 -41.54 6.84
N PRO A 299 2.31 -42.86 7.12
CA PRO A 299 1.24 -43.42 7.92
C PRO A 299 1.28 -42.71 9.26
N ASN A 300 0.11 -42.29 9.73
CA ASN A 300 -0.09 -41.97 11.13
C ASN A 300 0.61 -43.03 12.00
N THR A 301 1.71 -42.67 12.65
CA THR A 301 2.01 -43.22 13.96
C THR A 301 1.00 -42.60 14.91
N GLY A 302 -0.23 -43.13 14.86
CA GLY A 302 -1.18 -42.96 15.93
C GLY A 302 -0.73 -43.81 17.11
N VAL A 303 -0.87 -43.23 18.30
CA VAL A 303 -0.65 -43.81 19.64
C VAL A 303 0.78 -43.73 20.14
#